data_AF-D3V9R6-F1
#
_entry.id   AF-D3V9R6-F1
#
_cell.length_a   1.000
_cell.length_b   1.000
_cell.length_c   1.000
_cell.angle_alpha   90.00
_cell.angle_beta   90.00
_cell.angle_gamma   90.00
#
_symmetry.space_group_name_H-M   'P 1'
#
loop_
_entity.id
_entity.type
_entity.pdbx_description
1 polymer ?
#
loop_
_entity_poly.entity_id
_entity_poly.type
_entity_poly.pdbx_seq_one_letter_code
_entity_poly.pdbx_strand_id
1 'polypeptide(L)' 'MLRKGTVIHDHVSAYPNPITLKTGECLFLEHLLNGWYWAHKNSGETGWIPQECITP' A
#
# COMPACT_ATOMS: atom_id res chain seq x y z
N MET A 1 -4.07 14.47 5.73
CA MET A 1 -5.27 13.90 5.07
C MET A 1 -4.82 12.67 4.30
N LEU A 2 -5.49 11.54 4.48
CA LEU A 2 -5.19 10.30 3.77
C LEU A 2 -5.57 10.44 2.29
N ARG A 3 -4.71 9.95 1.39
CA ARG A 3 -5.01 9.87 -0.05
C ARG A 3 -5.50 8.47 -0.38
N LYS A 4 -6.41 8.33 -1.34
CA LYS A 4 -6.75 7.02 -1.88
C LYS A 4 -5.77 6.64 -2.98
N GLY A 5 -5.52 5.36 -3.13
CA GLY A 5 -4.80 4.81 -4.28
C GLY A 5 -5.28 3.39 -4.59
N THR A 6 -5.16 3.01 -5.85
CA THR A 6 -5.52 1.68 -6.35
C THR A 6 -4.27 0.88 -6.67
N VAL A 7 -4.24 -0.37 -6.23
CA VAL A 7 -3.14 -1.30 -6.53
C VAL A 7 -3.17 -1.69 -8.01
N ILE A 8 -2.02 -1.57 -8.69
CA ILE A 8 -1.85 -1.95 -10.09
C ILE A 8 -0.99 -3.20 -10.31
N HIS A 9 -0.27 -3.65 -9.28
CA HIS A 9 0.50 -4.89 -9.28
C HIS A 9 0.42 -5.58 -7.92
N ASP A 10 0.36 -6.90 -7.93
CA ASP A 10 0.44 -7.69 -6.71
C ASP A 10 1.84 -7.58 -6.08
N HIS A 11 1.91 -7.49 -4.75
CA HIS A 11 3.16 -7.38 -4.00
C HIS A 11 3.00 -7.95 -2.59
N VAL A 12 4.07 -8.50 -2.04
CA VAL A 12 4.15 -8.94 -0.64
C VAL A 12 5.44 -8.37 -0.06
N SER A 13 5.33 -7.56 1.00
CA SER A 13 6.50 -6.97 1.66
C SER A 13 7.40 -8.06 2.28
N ALA A 14 8.68 -7.78 2.51
CA ALA A 14 9.65 -8.77 3.00
C ALA A 14 9.79 -8.85 4.54
N TYR A 15 8.83 -8.33 5.32
CA TYR A 15 8.89 -8.26 6.79
C TYR A 15 7.99 -9.32 7.45
N PRO A 16 8.17 -9.64 8.76
CA PRO A 16 7.49 -10.76 9.43
C PRO A 16 5.96 -10.74 9.37
N ASN A 17 5.35 -9.56 9.22
CA ASN A 17 3.91 -9.38 8.99
C ASN A 17 3.74 -8.49 7.75
N PRO A 18 3.82 -9.07 6.54
CA PRO A 18 3.86 -8.28 5.32
C PRO A 18 2.47 -7.84 4.91
N ILE A 19 2.34 -6.58 4.50
CA ILE A 19 1.13 -6.14 3.82
C ILE A 19 1.07 -6.78 2.43
N THR A 20 -0.03 -7.45 2.11
CA THR A 20 -0.23 -8.05 0.77
C THR A 20 -1.00 -7.10 -0.11
N LEU A 21 -0.57 -6.86 -1.34
CA LEU A 21 -1.33 -6.05 -2.31
C LEU A 21 -2.00 -6.95 -3.33
N LYS A 22 -3.29 -6.69 -3.59
CA LYS A 22 -4.02 -7.31 -4.71
C LYS A 22 -4.43 -6.25 -5.71
N THR A 23 -4.15 -6.49 -6.98
CA THR A 23 -4.51 -5.59 -8.07
C THR A 23 -6.00 -5.24 -8.03
N GLY A 24 -6.32 -3.95 -8.17
CA GLY A 24 -7.66 -3.40 -8.05
C GLY A 24 -8.11 -3.07 -6.61
N GLU A 25 -7.34 -3.43 -5.59
CA GLU A 25 -7.64 -3.07 -4.21
C GLU A 25 -7.43 -1.57 -3.96
N CYS A 26 -8.30 -0.97 -3.15
CA CYS A 26 -8.19 0.42 -2.72
C CYS A 26 -7.56 0.52 -1.34
N LEU A 27 -6.58 1.41 -1.19
CA LEU A 27 -5.85 1.65 0.05
C LEU A 27 -5.93 3.12 0.46
N PHE A 28 -5.71 3.39 1.75
CA PHE A 28 -5.45 4.73 2.26
C PHE A 28 -3.96 4.93 2.47
N LEU A 29 -3.39 5.98 1.88
CA LEU A 29 -1.97 6.31 1.91
C LEU A 29 -1.74 7.48 2.87
N GLU A 30 -0.80 7.31 3.79
CA GLU A 30 -0.51 8.30 4.84
C GLU A 30 0.84 9.00 4.64
N HIS A 31 1.93 8.24 4.55
CA HIS A 31 3.29 8.77 4.44
C HIS A 31 3.97 8.29 3.18
N LEU A 32 4.78 9.13 2.53
CA LEU A 32 5.68 8.74 1.45
C LEU A 32 7.12 8.94 1.91
N LEU A 33 7.92 7.89 1.90
CA LEU A 33 9.32 7.92 2.28
C LEU A 33 10.14 7.10 1.28
N ASN A 34 11.07 7.75 0.57
CA ASN A 34 11.99 7.10 -0.36
C ASN A 34 11.32 6.17 -1.38
N GLY A 35 10.16 6.56 -1.92
CA GLY A 35 9.40 5.76 -2.88
C GLY A 35 8.50 4.69 -2.25
N TRP A 36 8.31 4.70 -0.93
CA TRP A 36 7.42 3.78 -0.22
C TRP A 36 6.26 4.53 0.43
N TYR A 37 5.04 4.04 0.25
CA TYR A 37 3.88 4.52 0.99
C TYR A 37 3.66 3.71 2.27
N TRP A 38 3.34 4.38 3.37
CA TRP A 38 2.65 3.74 4.49
C TRP A 38 1.17 3.66 4.17
N ALA A 39 0.66 2.44 4.00
CA ALA A 39 -0.70 2.17 3.54
C ALA A 39 -1.55 1.48 4.61
N HIS A 40 -2.85 1.76 4.56
CA HIS A 40 -3.88 1.15 5.39
C HIS A 40 -4.95 0.51 4.52
N LYS A 41 -5.27 -0.76 4.78
CA LYS A 41 -6.41 -1.45 4.19
C LYS A 41 -7.67 -1.23 5.01
N ASN A 42 -8.83 -1.42 4.38
CA ASN A 42 -10.11 -1.54 5.09
C ASN A 42 -10.15 -2.70 6.10
N SER A 43 -9.35 -3.74 5.90
CA SER A 43 -9.23 -4.87 6.84
C SER A 43 -8.49 -4.52 8.14
N GLY A 44 -7.86 -3.33 8.22
CA GLY A 44 -7.02 -2.92 9.34
C GLY A 44 -5.53 -3.32 9.21
N GLU A 45 -5.17 -4.04 8.16
CA GLU A 45 -3.77 -4.35 7.83
C GLU A 45 -3.04 -3.08 7.36
N THR A 46 -1.82 -2.88 7.82
CA THR A 46 -0.99 -1.70 7.51
C THR A 46 0.44 -2.10 7.18
N GLY A 47 1.12 -1.31 6.36
CA GLY A 47 2.51 -1.58 6.02
C GLY A 47 3.10 -0.67 4.94
N TRP A 48 4.40 -0.80 4.75
CA TRP A 48 5.13 -0.14 3.66
C TRP A 48 4.90 -0.87 2.34
N ILE A 49 4.55 -0.09 1.31
CA ILE A 49 4.32 -0.57 -0.05
C ILE A 49 5.10 0.26 -1.08
N PRO A 50 5.55 -0.31 -2.20
CA PRO A 50 6.22 0.45 -3.25
C PRO A 50 5.25 1.45 -3.90
N GLN A 51 5.70 2.67 -4.13
CA GLN A 51 4.91 3.70 -4.82
C GLN A 51 4.50 3.25 -6.22
N GLU A 52 5.36 2.52 -6.93
CA GLU A 52 5.08 2.02 -8.29
C GLU A 52 3.94 1.00 -8.35
N CYS A 53 3.50 0.45 -7.21
CA CYS A 53 2.35 -0.45 -7.16
C CYS A 53 1.02 0.31 -7.10
N ILE A 54 1.01 1.65 -7.05
CA ILE A 54 -0.19 2.46 -6.80
C ILE A 54 -0.45 3.49 -7.90
N THR A 55 -1.71 3.60 -8.31
CA THR A 55 -2.23 4.73 -9.11
C THR A 55 -3.21 5.58 -8.27
N PRO A 56 -3.31 6.91 -8.51
CA PRO A 56 -4.37 7.75 -7.94
C PRO A 56 -5.78 7.26 -8.27
#